data_AF-A0A954B0J4-F1
#
_entry.id   AF-A0A954B0J4-F1
#
_cell.length_a   1.000
_cell.length_b   1.000
_cell.length_c   1.000
_cell.angle_alpha   90.00
_cell.angle_beta   90.00
_cell.angle_gamma   90.00
#
_symmetry.space_group_name_H-M   'P 1'
#
loop_
_entity.id
_entity.type
_entity.pdbx_description
1 polymer ?
#
loop_
_entity_poly.entity_id
_entity_poly.type
_entity_poly.pdbx_seq_one_letter_code
_entity_poly.pdbx_strand_id
1 'polypeptide(L)'
;MGFDVSGMTVRIGGVAYYLLGAPFRNAGRSLFKDGVLARYGRNEEKALDNLLKINDRIINKARGMISFNAILAGISKLLLEQAELAAQIAFCLAILSALFNLVAFYVVWEVEEPGETRTLADEIDSTVLHCCQRAILLNLSIVLSLLACTLLLGTVLFCV
;
A
#
# COMPACT_ATOMS: atom_id res chain seq x y z
N MET A 1 34.22 -3.58 7.48
CA MET A 1 33.77 -3.21 6.12
C MET A 1 32.75 -4.25 5.68
N GLY A 2 31.53 -3.83 5.36
CA GLY A 2 30.50 -4.71 4.80
C GLY A 2 29.35 -3.84 4.31
N PHE A 3 29.33 -3.58 3.01
CA PHE A 3 28.20 -2.96 2.31
C PHE A 3 27.59 -4.04 1.41
N ASP A 4 26.27 -4.22 1.48
CA ASP A 4 25.41 -4.58 0.34
C ASP A 4 23.94 -4.31 0.76
N VAL A 5 23.41 -3.09 0.56
CA VAL A 5 22.65 -2.54 -0.58
C VAL A 5 21.36 -3.31 -0.91
N SER A 6 20.24 -2.57 -0.78
CA SER A 6 18.97 -2.78 -1.50
C SER A 6 18.11 -3.99 -1.12
N GLY A 7 16.99 -3.70 -0.46
CA GLY A 7 15.77 -4.50 -0.61
C GLY A 7 15.74 -5.84 0.14
N MET A 8 14.78 -5.94 1.06
CA MET A 8 14.34 -7.20 1.69
C MET A 8 15.27 -7.80 2.77
N THR A 9 14.86 -7.52 4.01
CA THR A 9 15.08 -8.29 5.25
C THR A 9 16.48 -8.40 5.86
N VAL A 10 16.57 -7.95 7.12
CA VAL A 10 17.55 -8.43 8.11
C VAL A 10 16.76 -9.07 9.26
N ARG A 11 17.09 -10.32 9.61
CA ARG A 11 16.56 -11.09 10.76
C ARG A 11 17.66 -11.25 11.81
N ILE A 12 17.29 -11.40 13.08
CA ILE A 12 17.72 -12.45 14.05
C ILE A 12 16.92 -12.26 15.36
N GLY A 13 16.33 -13.33 15.94
CA GLY A 13 15.88 -13.38 17.35
C GLY A 13 14.45 -12.93 17.73
N GLY A 14 13.71 -12.27 16.84
CA GLY A 14 12.34 -11.80 17.09
C GLY A 14 11.74 -11.32 15.78
N VAL A 15 10.80 -12.09 15.23
CA VAL A 15 10.49 -12.05 13.79
C VAL A 15 9.78 -10.75 13.40
N ALA A 16 10.44 -9.91 12.61
CA ALA A 16 9.82 -8.78 11.92
C ALA A 16 9.04 -9.31 10.70
N TYR A 17 7.72 -9.18 10.72
CA TYR A 17 6.84 -9.62 9.62
C TYR A 17 6.54 -8.43 8.72
N TYR A 18 7.17 -8.42 7.55
CA TYR A 18 6.88 -7.46 6.49
C TYR A 18 5.96 -8.15 5.46
N LEU A 19 4.83 -7.54 5.15
CA LEU A 19 3.96 -7.97 4.06
C LEU A 19 4.15 -6.99 2.91
N LEU A 20 4.64 -7.50 1.77
CA LEU A 20 4.91 -6.71 0.57
C LEU A 20 5.77 -5.46 0.85
N GLY A 21 6.75 -5.55 1.76
CA GLY A 21 7.67 -4.44 2.07
C GLY A 21 7.21 -3.47 3.17
N ALA A 22 6.00 -3.62 3.74
CA ALA A 22 5.51 -2.82 4.86
C ALA A 22 5.33 -3.67 6.13
N PRO A 23 5.60 -3.15 7.35
CA PRO A 23 5.51 -3.93 8.56
C PRO A 23 4.05 -4.21 8.93
N PHE A 24 3.71 -5.49 9.09
CA PHE A 24 2.35 -5.94 9.38
C PHE A 24 2.05 -6.04 10.89
N ARG A 25 3.06 -6.36 11.71
CA ARG A 25 2.92 -6.55 13.17
C ARG A 25 3.49 -5.39 13.97
N ASN A 26 2.99 -5.21 15.20
CA ASN A 26 3.40 -4.16 16.14
C ASN A 26 4.91 -4.07 16.33
N ALA A 27 5.61 -5.20 16.46
CA ALA A 27 7.07 -5.22 16.58
C ALA A 27 7.79 -4.62 15.36
N GLY A 28 7.30 -4.88 14.14
CA GLY A 28 7.84 -4.27 12.92
C GLY A 28 7.51 -2.78 12.82
N ARG A 29 6.33 -2.36 13.31
CA ARG A 29 5.95 -0.94 13.37
C ARG A 29 6.81 -0.14 14.34
N SER A 30 7.11 -0.70 15.52
CA SER A 30 8.03 -0.09 16.49
C SER A 30 9.41 0.10 15.88
N LEU A 31 9.96 -0.93 15.24
CA LEU A 31 11.26 -0.84 14.56
C LEU A 31 11.26 0.21 13.43
N PHE A 32 10.16 0.31 12.68
CA PHE A 32 10.00 1.35 11.67
C PHE A 32 9.96 2.76 12.28
N LYS A 33 9.17 2.96 13.34
CA LYS A 33 9.11 4.21 14.10
C LYS A 33 10.50 4.60 14.62
N ASP A 34 11.20 3.67 15.26
CA ASP A 34 12.54 3.88 15.81
C ASP A 34 13.53 4.27 14.71
N GLY A 35 13.46 3.61 13.55
CA GLY A 35 14.29 3.93 12.39
C GLY A 35 14.02 5.32 11.82
N VAL A 36 12.76 5.74 11.75
CA VAL A 36 12.36 7.08 11.30
C VAL A 36 12.83 8.14 12.30
N LEU A 37 12.60 7.94 13.60
CA LEU A 37 13.06 8.86 14.64
C LEU A 37 14.59 8.98 14.66
N ALA A 38 15.31 7.85 14.58
CA ALA A 38 16.77 7.84 14.55
C ALA A 38 17.32 8.63 13.36
N ARG A 39 16.67 8.55 12.19
CA ARG A 39 17.07 9.31 10.98
C ARG A 39 17.04 10.83 11.17
N TYR A 40 16.13 11.34 12.01
CA TYR A 40 15.99 12.77 12.29
C TYR A 40 16.62 13.17 13.63
N GLY A 41 17.54 12.37 14.18
CA GLY A 41 18.19 12.66 15.46
C GLY A 41 17.21 12.70 16.62
N ARG A 42 16.14 11.90 16.55
CA ARG A 42 15.00 11.88 17.48
C ARG A 42 14.22 13.19 17.56
N ASN A 43 14.31 14.05 16.54
CA ASN A 43 13.42 15.18 16.39
C ASN A 43 12.05 14.68 15.89
N GLU A 44 11.08 14.65 16.80
CA GLU A 44 9.74 14.12 16.58
C GLU A 44 8.93 14.94 15.55
N GLU A 45 9.03 16.26 15.57
CA GLU A 45 8.33 17.13 14.61
C GLU A 45 8.78 16.86 13.17
N LYS A 46 10.09 16.80 12.94
CA LYS A 46 10.65 16.50 11.60
C LYS A 46 10.33 15.09 11.15
N ALA A 47 10.30 14.14 12.08
CA ALA A 47 9.90 12.77 11.79
C ALA A 47 8.42 12.71 11.38
N LEU A 48 7.54 13.40 12.10
CA LEU A 48 6.12 13.48 11.80
C LEU A 48 5.84 14.14 10.46
N ASP A 49 6.44 15.31 10.17
CA ASP A 49 6.31 15.98 8.88
C ASP A 49 6.75 15.07 7.72
N ASN A 50 7.81 14.27 7.91
CA ASN A 50 8.21 13.30 6.92
C ASN A 50 7.22 12.14 6.75
N LEU A 51 6.66 11.63 7.84
CA LEU A 51 5.65 10.57 7.82
C LEU A 51 4.38 11.03 7.11
N LEU A 52 3.90 12.25 7.37
CA LEU A 52 2.76 12.85 6.68
C LEU A 52 3.03 12.94 5.17
N LYS A 53 4.21 13.41 4.75
CA LYS A 53 4.62 13.43 3.34
C LYS A 53 4.66 12.04 2.70
N ILE A 54 5.10 11.02 3.44
CA ILE A 54 5.07 9.62 2.96
C ILE A 54 3.62 9.16 2.78
N ASN A 55 2.77 9.46 3.75
CA ASN A 55 1.35 9.13 3.73
C ASN A 55 0.65 9.74 2.50
N ASP A 56 0.87 11.03 2.25
CA ASP A 56 0.32 11.74 1.08
C ASP A 56 0.79 11.13 -0.24
N ARG A 57 2.05 10.70 -0.31
CA ARG A 57 2.56 9.99 -1.51
C ARG A 57 1.86 8.65 -1.73
N ILE A 58 1.54 7.92 -0.66
CA ILE A 58 0.80 6.65 -0.76
C ILE A 58 -0.62 6.92 -1.28
N ILE A 59 -1.30 7.93 -0.74
CA ILE A 59 -2.64 8.37 -1.19
C ILE A 59 -2.61 8.76 -2.67
N ASN A 60 -1.64 9.58 -3.08
CA ASN A 60 -1.51 10.02 -4.47
C ASN A 60 -1.26 8.85 -5.42
N LYS A 61 -0.48 7.85 -5.00
CA LYS A 61 -0.30 6.60 -5.77
C LYS A 61 -1.59 5.80 -5.86
N ALA A 62 -2.31 5.63 -4.76
CA ALA A 62 -3.60 4.94 -4.74
C ALA A 62 -4.61 5.62 -5.67
N ARG A 63 -4.59 6.95 -5.77
CA ARG A 63 -5.45 7.72 -6.69
C ARG A 63 -5.17 7.38 -8.15
N GLY A 64 -3.89 7.37 -8.54
CA GLY A 64 -3.49 6.95 -9.88
C GLY A 64 -3.88 5.50 -10.19
N MET A 65 -3.74 4.61 -9.20
CA MET A 65 -4.12 3.19 -9.31
C MET A 65 -5.62 2.99 -9.51
N ILE A 66 -6.49 3.82 -8.92
CA ILE A 66 -7.94 3.75 -9.16
C ILE A 66 -8.25 4.01 -10.63
N SER A 67 -7.71 5.08 -11.22
CA SER A 67 -7.92 5.40 -12.64
C SER A 67 -7.39 4.29 -13.54
N PHE A 68 -6.21 3.76 -13.23
CA PHE A 68 -5.65 2.61 -13.93
C PHE A 68 -6.57 1.39 -13.89
N ASN A 69 -7.06 1.01 -12.70
CA ASN A 69 -7.97 -0.13 -12.54
C ASN A 69 -9.32 0.08 -13.24
N ALA A 70 -9.82 1.31 -13.31
CA ALA A 70 -11.05 1.62 -14.06
C ALA A 70 -10.87 1.36 -15.56
N ILE A 71 -9.73 1.77 -16.14
CA ILE A 71 -9.38 1.47 -17.53
C ILE A 71 -9.25 -0.04 -17.73
N LEU A 72 -8.54 -0.72 -16.82
CA LEU A 72 -8.33 -2.16 -16.90
C LEU A 72 -9.66 -2.93 -16.87
N ALA A 73 -10.58 -2.56 -15.98
CA ALA A 73 -11.91 -3.13 -15.92
C ALA A 73 -12.73 -2.86 -17.19
N GLY A 74 -12.59 -1.66 -17.78
CA GLY A 74 -13.20 -1.31 -19.07
C GLY A 74 -12.71 -2.21 -20.21
N ILE A 75 -11.40 -2.42 -20.31
CA ILE A 75 -10.79 -3.31 -21.31
C ILE A 75 -11.24 -4.76 -21.07
N SER A 76 -11.20 -5.25 -19.84
CA SER A 76 -11.67 -6.61 -19.51
C SER A 76 -13.11 -6.82 -19.96
N LYS A 77 -13.98 -5.82 -19.74
CA LYS A 77 -15.39 -5.91 -20.14
C LYS A 77 -15.57 -6.06 -21.65
N LEU A 78 -14.76 -5.37 -22.45
CA LEU A 78 -14.81 -5.49 -23.92
C LEU A 78 -14.34 -6.87 -24.42
N LEU A 79 -13.41 -7.50 -23.70
CA LEU A 79 -12.85 -8.81 -24.06
C LEU A 79 -13.65 -10.00 -23.54
N LEU A 80 -14.72 -9.77 -22.76
CA LEU A 80 -15.57 -10.83 -22.21
C LEU A 80 -16.20 -11.73 -23.29
N GLU A 81 -16.44 -11.18 -24.49
CA GLU A 81 -17.04 -11.91 -25.60
C GLU A 81 -16.09 -12.92 -26.25
N GLN A 82 -14.77 -12.76 -26.08
CA GLN A 82 -13.75 -13.55 -26.80
C GLN A 82 -13.04 -14.56 -25.89
N ALA A 83 -12.78 -14.21 -24.64
CA ALA A 83 -12.08 -15.07 -23.68
C ALA A 83 -12.73 -14.97 -22.30
N GLU A 84 -13.91 -15.59 -22.20
CA GLU A 84 -14.85 -15.39 -21.09
C GLU A 84 -14.20 -15.56 -19.71
N LEU A 85 -13.52 -16.68 -19.45
CA LEU A 85 -12.97 -16.95 -18.11
C LEU A 85 -11.80 -16.02 -17.73
N ALA A 86 -10.83 -15.81 -18.62
CA ALA A 86 -9.64 -15.00 -18.33
C ALA A 86 -10.01 -13.51 -18.16
N ALA A 87 -10.88 -12.99 -19.02
CA ALA A 87 -11.38 -11.63 -18.94
C ALA A 87 -12.24 -11.40 -17.69
N GLN A 88 -13.08 -12.38 -17.29
CA GLN A 88 -13.84 -12.33 -16.03
C GLN A 88 -12.91 -12.26 -14.80
N ILE A 89 -11.89 -13.12 -14.74
CA ILE A 89 -10.92 -13.10 -13.63
C ILE A 89 -10.18 -11.76 -13.60
N ALA A 90 -9.70 -11.26 -14.74
CA ALA A 90 -9.03 -9.97 -14.82
C ALA A 90 -9.93 -8.80 -14.39
N PHE A 91 -11.22 -8.83 -14.75
CA PHE A 91 -12.21 -7.86 -14.30
C PHE A 91 -12.37 -7.90 -12.77
N CYS A 92 -12.58 -9.08 -12.18
CA CYS A 92 -12.70 -9.25 -10.74
C CYS A 92 -11.46 -8.76 -9.98
N LEU A 93 -10.26 -9.05 -10.50
CA LEU A 93 -9.00 -8.59 -9.93
C LEU A 93 -8.85 -7.06 -10.01
N ALA A 94 -9.25 -6.44 -11.12
CA ALA A 94 -9.23 -4.98 -11.27
C ALA A 94 -10.19 -4.29 -10.28
N ILE A 95 -11.39 -4.84 -10.10
CA ILE A 95 -12.37 -4.35 -9.12
C ILE A 95 -11.84 -4.51 -7.70
N LEU A 96 -11.32 -5.68 -7.34
CA LEU A 96 -10.77 -5.93 -6.02
C LEU A 96 -9.57 -5.02 -5.72
N SER A 97 -8.72 -4.77 -6.71
CA SER A 97 -7.62 -3.81 -6.62
C SER A 97 -8.12 -2.38 -6.39
N ALA A 98 -9.17 -1.94 -7.09
CA ALA A 98 -9.79 -0.64 -6.87
C ALA A 98 -10.40 -0.53 -5.46
N LEU A 99 -11.03 -1.60 -4.95
CA LEU A 99 -11.56 -1.64 -3.58
C LEU A 99 -10.45 -1.50 -2.53
N PHE A 100 -9.31 -2.17 -2.68
CA PHE A 100 -8.19 -1.97 -1.75
C PHE A 100 -7.63 -0.55 -1.77
N ASN A 101 -7.56 0.09 -2.95
CA ASN A 101 -7.20 1.50 -3.01
C ASN A 101 -8.22 2.38 -2.30
N LEU A 102 -9.53 2.14 -2.50
CA LEU A 102 -10.59 2.85 -1.80
C LEU A 102 -10.47 2.70 -0.29
N VAL A 103 -10.28 1.48 0.21
CA VAL A 103 -10.05 1.24 1.65
C VAL A 103 -8.82 2.01 2.14
N ALA A 104 -7.74 2.08 1.36
CA ALA A 104 -6.56 2.86 1.74
C ALA A 104 -6.85 4.36 1.92
N PHE A 105 -7.81 4.94 1.20
CA PHE A 105 -8.30 6.30 1.48
C PHE A 105 -9.09 6.36 2.79
N TYR A 106 -10.02 5.43 3.00
CA TYR A 106 -10.97 5.44 4.12
C TYR A 106 -10.42 5.04 5.49
N VAL A 107 -9.27 4.37 5.57
CA VAL A 107 -8.59 4.01 6.84
C VAL A 107 -8.29 5.23 7.75
N VAL A 108 -8.49 6.46 7.28
CA VAL A 108 -8.23 7.71 8.02
C VAL A 108 -9.46 8.40 8.60
N TRP A 109 -10.67 7.87 8.45
CA TRP A 109 -11.83 8.51 9.10
C TRP A 109 -11.92 8.17 10.61
N GLU A 110 -10.83 8.29 11.36
CA GLU A 110 -10.94 8.54 12.80
C GLU A 110 -11.46 9.96 12.93
N VAL A 111 -12.76 10.10 13.27
CA VAL A 111 -13.33 11.38 13.64
C VAL A 111 -12.56 11.83 14.88
N GLU A 112 -11.76 12.90 14.76
CA GLU A 112 -11.18 13.56 15.94
C GLU A 112 -12.35 13.89 16.88
N GLU A 113 -12.40 13.21 18.03
CA GLU A 113 -13.37 13.56 19.05
C GLU A 113 -13.03 14.97 19.53
N PRO A 114 -13.97 15.94 19.43
CA PRO A 114 -13.68 17.31 19.80
C PRO A 114 -13.34 17.38 21.29
N GLY A 115 -12.05 17.62 21.60
CA GLY A 115 -11.55 17.78 22.97
C GLY A 115 -10.36 16.90 23.35
N GLU A 116 -9.97 15.93 22.53
CA GLU A 116 -8.80 15.09 22.81
C GLU A 116 -7.50 15.80 22.39
N THR A 117 -6.68 16.19 23.37
CA THR A 117 -5.32 16.70 23.09
C THR A 117 -4.39 15.52 22.86
N ARG A 118 -4.19 15.13 21.60
CA ARG A 118 -3.22 14.09 21.23
C ARG A 118 -1.80 14.60 21.47
N THR A 119 -0.95 13.78 22.08
CA THR A 119 0.48 14.13 22.19
C THR A 119 1.18 13.87 20.86
N LEU A 120 2.32 14.54 20.63
CA LEU A 120 3.12 14.33 19.41
C LEU A 120 3.55 12.87 19.24
N ALA A 121 3.79 12.16 20.34
CA ALA A 121 4.10 10.74 20.33
C ALA A 121 2.93 9.88 19.84
N ASP A 122 1.69 10.20 20.25
CA ASP A 122 0.47 9.52 19.81
C ASP A 122 0.20 9.78 18.32
N GLU A 123 0.42 11.01 17.86
CA GLU A 123 0.31 11.36 16.44
C GLU A 123 1.31 10.59 15.57
N ILE A 124 2.55 10.43 16.04
CA ILE A 124 3.55 9.62 15.35
C ILE A 124 3.12 8.15 15.31
N ASP A 125 2.65 7.58 16.41
CA ASP A 125 2.21 6.18 16.46
C ASP A 125 1.03 5.91 15.53
N SER A 126 0.02 6.78 15.57
CA SER A 126 -1.13 6.76 14.67
C SER A 126 -0.67 6.89 13.21
N THR A 127 0.17 7.87 12.89
CA THR A 127 0.64 8.10 11.52
C THR A 127 1.46 6.93 11.00
N VAL A 128 2.32 6.33 11.83
CA VAL A 128 3.07 5.11 11.48
C VAL A 128 2.12 3.95 11.18
N LEU A 129 1.11 3.73 12.04
CA LEU A 129 0.10 2.70 11.83
C LEU A 129 -0.59 2.87 10.47
N HIS A 130 -1.09 4.08 10.19
CA HIS A 130 -1.78 4.39 8.95
C HIS A 130 -0.86 4.24 7.72
N CYS A 131 0.38 4.73 7.78
CA CYS A 131 1.35 4.56 6.70
C CYS A 131 1.57 3.08 6.37
N CYS A 132 1.72 2.24 7.39
CA CYS A 132 1.97 0.81 7.21
C CYS A 132 0.75 0.10 6.62
N GLN A 133 -0.44 0.34 7.15
CA GLN A 133 -1.70 -0.25 6.63
C GLN A 133 -1.97 0.17 5.18
N ARG A 134 -1.83 1.47 4.87
CA ARG A 134 -2.00 1.99 3.51
C ARG A 134 -0.97 1.43 2.55
N ALA A 135 0.29 1.29 2.97
CA ALA A 135 1.32 0.68 2.15
C ALA A 135 1.00 -0.80 1.81
N ILE A 136 0.50 -1.57 2.78
CA ILE A 136 0.07 -2.96 2.55
C ILE A 136 -1.07 -3.00 1.52
N LEU A 137 -2.11 -2.19 1.70
CA LEU A 137 -3.27 -2.14 0.80
C LEU A 137 -2.87 -1.70 -0.62
N LEU A 138 -2.01 -0.68 -0.73
CA LEU A 138 -1.49 -0.23 -2.01
C LEU A 138 -0.68 -1.34 -2.70
N ASN A 139 0.17 -2.05 -1.96
CA ASN A 139 0.98 -3.12 -2.56
C ASN A 139 0.12 -4.33 -2.98
N LEU A 140 -0.90 -4.68 -2.19
CA LEU A 140 -1.88 -5.70 -2.59
C LEU A 140 -2.61 -5.28 -3.87
N SER A 141 -3.05 -4.02 -3.94
CA SER A 141 -3.65 -3.46 -5.15
C SER A 141 -2.70 -3.58 -6.35
N ILE A 142 -1.43 -3.19 -6.22
CA ILE A 142 -0.46 -3.27 -7.31
C ILE A 142 -0.30 -4.71 -7.81
N VAL A 143 -0.19 -5.69 -6.90
CA VAL A 143 -0.07 -7.10 -7.28
C VAL A 143 -1.31 -7.59 -8.03
N LEU A 144 -2.51 -7.27 -7.55
CA LEU A 144 -3.76 -7.64 -8.22
C LEU A 144 -3.89 -7.00 -9.61
N SER A 145 -3.53 -5.72 -9.72
CA SER A 145 -3.52 -4.97 -10.98
C SER A 145 -2.53 -5.56 -12.00
N LEU A 146 -1.35 -5.98 -11.54
CA LEU A 146 -0.36 -6.64 -12.40
C LEU A 146 -0.84 -8.02 -12.89
N LEU A 147 -1.47 -8.81 -12.02
CA LEU A 147 -2.06 -10.09 -12.39
C LEU A 147 -3.18 -9.90 -13.42
N ALA A 148 -4.08 -8.93 -13.20
CA ALA A 148 -5.14 -8.59 -14.14
C ALA A 148 -4.57 -8.15 -15.51
N CYS A 149 -3.53 -7.33 -15.52
CA CYS A 149 -2.86 -6.90 -16.75
C CYS A 149 -2.21 -8.06 -17.49
N THR A 150 -1.55 -8.97 -16.77
CA THR A 150 -0.90 -10.16 -17.35
C THR A 150 -1.93 -11.09 -18.00
N LEU A 151 -3.08 -11.29 -17.35
CA LEU A 151 -4.19 -12.08 -17.90
C LEU A 151 -4.74 -11.46 -19.18
N LEU A 152 -4.99 -10.15 -19.19
CA LEU A 152 -5.49 -9.46 -20.38
C LEU A 152 -4.50 -9.49 -21.54
N LEU A 153 -3.21 -9.27 -21.27
CA LEU A 153 -2.17 -9.40 -22.28
C LEU A 153 -2.12 -10.82 -22.87
N GLY A 154 -2.22 -11.84 -22.02
CA GLY A 154 -2.32 -13.23 -22.46
C GLY A 154 -3.56 -13.44 -23.36
N THR A 155 -4.72 -12.96 -22.94
CA THR A 155 -5.95 -13.02 -23.76
C THR A 155 -5.76 -12.39 -25.12
N VAL A 156 -5.21 -11.17 -25.19
CA VAL A 156 -5.01 -10.47 -26.47
C VAL A 156 -4.01 -11.20 -27.36
N LEU A 157 -2.95 -11.79 -26.80
CA LEU A 157 -1.91 -12.47 -27.59
C LEU A 157 -2.32 -13.87 -28.10
N PHE A 158 -3.24 -14.54 -27.41
CA PHE A 158 -3.60 -15.94 -27.71
C PHE A 158 -5.04 -16.12 -28.22
N CYS A 159 -5.91 -15.10 -28.13
CA CYS A 159 -7.32 -15.18 -28.57
C CYS A 159 -7.70 -14.23 -29.73
N VAL A 160 -6.83 -13.28 -30.10
CA VAL A 160 -6.93 -12.48 -31.35
C VAL A 160 -6.06 -13.13 -32.41
#